data_AF-A0A2D9NE29-F1
#
_entry.id   AF-A0A2D9NE29-F1
#
_cell.length_a   1.000
_cell.length_b   1.000
_cell.length_c   1.000
_cell.angle_alpha   90.00
_cell.angle_beta   90.00
_cell.angle_gamma   90.00
#
_symmetry.space_group_name_H-M   'P 1'
#
loop_
_entity.id
_entity.type
_entity.pdbx_description
1 polymer ?
#
loop_
_entity_poly.entity_id
_entity_poly.type
_entity_poly.pdbx_seq_one_letter_code
_entity_poly.pdbx_strand_id
1 'polypeptide(L)'
;MKHPYTIGLEYGWGDDALNIEGHHLLSRLSKMFNLSSKERENIEMEFTETLPAISQGVGAGKTALKAYVEELENWFPSQGDRCAQHLGRMALDVGMTKNGWKSVFAWMESIGLGTSFAMGAWMQGDEPEDIDIPSFFDEIVTKLGI
;
A
#
# COMPACT_ATOMS: atom_id res chain seq x y z
N MET A 1 -9.85 1.79 -2.74
CA MET A 1 -8.46 1.58 -3.14
C MET A 1 -7.97 0.40 -2.34
N LYS A 2 -7.40 -0.60 -3.01
CA LYS A 2 -7.01 -1.84 -2.35
C LYS A 2 -5.83 -1.57 -1.41
N HIS A 3 -5.83 -2.20 -0.23
CA HIS A 3 -4.69 -2.08 0.68
C HIS A 3 -3.50 -2.88 0.12
N PRO A 4 -2.27 -2.34 0.11
CA PRO A 4 -1.08 -3.04 -0.40
C PRO A 4 -0.79 -4.39 0.25
N TYR A 5 -1.18 -4.55 1.53
CA TYR A 5 -1.14 -5.84 2.22
C TYR A 5 -2.08 -6.88 1.60
N THR A 6 -3.28 -6.47 1.14
CA THR A 6 -4.24 -7.35 0.45
C THR A 6 -3.65 -7.86 -0.87
N ILE A 7 -2.91 -7.04 -1.61
CA ILE A 7 -2.17 -7.49 -2.81
C ILE A 7 -1.14 -8.57 -2.43
N GLY A 8 -0.46 -8.39 -1.30
CA GLY A 8 0.43 -9.41 -0.75
C GLY A 8 -0.29 -10.72 -0.42
N LEU A 9 -1.50 -10.64 0.16
CA LEU A 9 -2.35 -11.81 0.41
C LEU A 9 -2.75 -12.50 -0.91
N GLU A 10 -3.17 -11.74 -1.93
CA GLU A 10 -3.52 -12.28 -3.24
C GLU A 10 -2.36 -13.04 -3.89
N TYR A 11 -1.14 -12.52 -3.80
CA TYR A 11 0.04 -13.26 -4.27
C TYR A 11 0.35 -14.49 -3.40
N GLY A 12 0.33 -14.33 -2.07
CA GLY A 12 0.64 -15.40 -1.13
C GLY A 12 -0.30 -16.59 -1.23
N TRP A 13 -1.58 -16.32 -1.51
CA TRP A 13 -2.66 -17.28 -1.68
C TRP A 13 -3.00 -17.53 -3.15
N GLY A 14 -2.13 -17.17 -4.09
CA GLY A 14 -2.44 -17.26 -5.53
C GLY A 14 -2.75 -18.67 -6.05
N ASP A 15 -2.38 -19.71 -5.30
CA ASP A 15 -2.76 -21.09 -5.54
C ASP A 15 -3.63 -21.68 -4.42
N ASP A 16 -4.30 -20.85 -3.61
CA ASP A 16 -5.14 -21.23 -2.47
C ASP A 16 -4.41 -21.91 -1.30
N ALA A 17 -3.09 -21.85 -1.24
CA ALA A 17 -2.30 -22.35 -0.12
C ALA A 17 -1.19 -21.37 0.27
N LEU A 18 -0.95 -21.23 1.57
CA LEU A 18 0.13 -20.39 2.11
C LEU A 18 1.13 -21.26 2.88
N ASN A 19 2.41 -21.19 2.52
CA ASN A 19 3.48 -21.87 3.25
C ASN A 19 4.22 -20.94 4.21
N ILE A 20 5.14 -21.51 5.00
CA ILE A 20 5.93 -20.80 6.01
C ILE A 20 6.69 -19.61 5.42
N GLU A 21 7.27 -19.77 4.22
CA GLU A 21 7.99 -18.69 3.53
C GLU A 21 7.05 -17.54 3.17
N GLY A 22 5.87 -17.85 2.60
CA GLY A 22 4.82 -16.87 2.33
C GLY A 22 4.35 -16.14 3.59
N HIS A 23 4.16 -16.85 4.69
CA HIS A 23 3.80 -16.25 5.98
C HIS A 23 4.88 -15.27 6.50
N HIS A 24 6.16 -15.61 6.33
CA HIS A 24 7.26 -14.70 6.68
C HIS A 24 7.30 -13.45 5.80
N LEU A 25 7.02 -13.58 4.49
CA LEU A 25 6.92 -12.45 3.57
C LEU A 25 5.76 -11.52 3.93
N LEU A 26 4.58 -12.07 4.24
CA LEU A 26 3.45 -11.28 4.74
C LEU A 26 3.79 -10.58 6.06
N SER A 27 4.52 -11.23 6.95
CA SER A 27 4.96 -10.60 8.21
C SER A 27 5.94 -9.44 7.97
N ARG A 28 6.75 -9.47 6.91
CA ARG A 28 7.60 -8.34 6.50
C ARG A 28 6.77 -7.18 5.97
N LEU A 29 5.80 -7.43 5.08
CA LEU A 29 4.87 -6.41 4.58
C LEU A 29 4.12 -5.70 5.70
N SER A 30 3.58 -6.47 6.67
CA SER A 30 2.86 -5.90 7.81
C SER A 30 3.73 -4.96 8.63
N LYS A 31 5.00 -5.31 8.84
CA LYS A 31 5.95 -4.43 9.55
C LYS A 31 6.31 -3.18 8.75
N MET A 32 6.52 -3.32 7.45
CA MET A 32 6.86 -2.20 6.57
C MET A 32 5.76 -1.14 6.53
N PHE A 33 4.50 -1.55 6.52
CA PHE A 33 3.34 -0.65 6.59
C PHE A 33 2.91 -0.29 8.02
N ASN A 34 3.68 -0.74 9.03
CA ASN A 34 3.40 -0.51 10.45
C ASN A 34 1.97 -0.91 10.89
N LEU A 35 1.45 -2.02 10.34
CA LEU A 35 0.11 -2.51 10.68
C LEU A 35 0.10 -3.04 12.12
N SER A 36 -0.85 -2.59 12.91
CA SER A 36 -1.16 -3.23 14.19
C SER A 36 -1.72 -4.64 13.97
N SER A 37 -1.65 -5.48 15.00
CA SER A 37 -2.24 -6.82 14.96
C SER A 37 -3.73 -6.79 14.59
N LYS A 38 -4.46 -5.78 15.08
CA LYS A 38 -5.90 -5.63 14.81
C LYS A 38 -6.19 -5.21 13.37
N GLU A 39 -5.42 -4.28 12.81
CA GLU A 39 -5.58 -3.87 11.40
C GLU A 39 -5.26 -5.03 10.46
N ARG A 40 -4.17 -5.73 10.75
CA ARG A 40 -3.78 -6.93 10.02
C ARG A 40 -4.88 -7.99 10.06
N GLU A 41 -5.39 -8.32 11.25
CA GLU A 41 -6.46 -9.30 11.43
C GLU A 41 -7.71 -8.92 10.64
N ASN A 42 -8.13 -7.66 10.67
CA ASN A 42 -9.29 -7.19 9.90
C ASN A 42 -9.11 -7.40 8.39
N ILE A 43 -7.93 -7.05 7.85
CA ILE A 43 -7.63 -7.23 6.42
C ILE A 43 -7.57 -8.71 6.06
N GLU A 44 -6.96 -9.54 6.90
CA GLU A 44 -6.87 -10.99 6.69
C GLU A 44 -8.25 -11.66 6.75
N MET A 45 -9.14 -11.25 7.66
CA MET A 45 -10.51 -11.75 7.73
C MET A 45 -11.31 -11.39 6.48
N GLU A 46 -11.30 -10.11 6.08
CA GLU A 46 -11.99 -9.65 4.86
C GLU A 46 -11.49 -10.40 3.62
N PHE A 47 -10.18 -10.63 3.53
CA PHE A 47 -9.61 -11.42 2.45
C PHE A 47 -10.03 -12.90 2.50
N THR A 48 -10.08 -13.50 3.69
CA THR A 48 -10.43 -14.92 3.84
C THR A 48 -11.86 -15.22 3.38
N GLU A 49 -12.78 -14.26 3.48
CA GLU A 49 -14.14 -14.38 2.92
C GLU A 49 -14.16 -14.54 1.39
N THR A 50 -13.07 -14.17 0.71
CA THR A 50 -12.92 -14.32 -0.75
C THR A 50 -12.30 -15.66 -1.17
N LEU A 51 -11.73 -16.41 -0.22
CA LEU A 51 -11.03 -17.67 -0.51
C LEU A 51 -12.02 -18.81 -0.79
N PRO A 52 -11.65 -19.77 -1.66
CA PRO A 52 -12.47 -20.93 -1.90
C PRO A 52 -12.55 -21.82 -0.66
N ALA A 53 -13.72 -22.46 -0.47
CA ALA A 53 -13.97 -23.35 0.67
C ALA A 53 -13.07 -24.59 0.71
N ILE A 54 -12.47 -24.97 -0.43
CA ILE A 54 -11.56 -26.11 -0.54
C ILE A 54 -10.29 -25.65 -1.24
N SER A 55 -9.18 -25.65 -0.49
CA SER A 55 -7.84 -25.42 -1.05
C SER A 55 -7.37 -26.62 -1.87
N GLN A 56 -6.76 -26.37 -3.03
CA GLN A 56 -6.08 -27.38 -3.86
C GLN A 56 -4.60 -27.03 -4.10
N GLY A 57 -4.09 -26.03 -3.38
CA GLY A 57 -2.77 -25.44 -3.57
C GLY A 57 -1.61 -26.17 -2.92
N VAL A 58 -0.40 -25.77 -3.32
CA VAL A 58 0.86 -26.20 -2.71
C VAL A 58 1.70 -25.05 -2.14
N GLY A 59 1.25 -23.80 -2.28
CA GLY A 59 1.94 -22.59 -1.86
C GLY A 59 2.94 -22.06 -2.89
N ALA A 60 2.65 -22.25 -4.18
CA ALA A 60 3.46 -21.77 -5.30
C ALA A 60 3.39 -20.24 -5.48
N GLY A 61 2.37 -19.57 -4.92
CA GLY A 61 2.20 -18.10 -4.97
C GLY A 61 3.36 -17.29 -4.36
N LYS A 62 4.21 -17.94 -3.56
CA LYS A 62 5.36 -17.32 -2.87
C LYS A 62 6.32 -16.56 -3.78
N THR A 63 6.50 -16.97 -5.04
CA THR A 63 7.45 -16.32 -5.96
C THR A 63 6.99 -14.90 -6.31
N ALA A 64 5.70 -14.74 -6.63
CA ALA A 64 5.11 -13.43 -6.91
C ALA A 64 5.11 -12.54 -5.67
N LEU A 65 4.73 -13.11 -4.51
CA LEU A 65 4.77 -12.40 -3.24
C LEU A 65 6.19 -11.92 -2.92
N LYS A 66 7.19 -12.78 -3.11
CA LYS A 66 8.59 -12.43 -2.85
C LYS A 66 9.06 -11.26 -3.70
N ALA A 67 8.80 -11.30 -5.01
CA ALA A 67 9.16 -10.20 -5.92
C ALA A 67 8.50 -8.88 -5.48
N TYR A 68 7.22 -8.92 -5.13
CA TYR A 68 6.48 -7.75 -4.64
C TYR A 68 7.04 -7.20 -3.32
N VAL A 69 7.37 -8.06 -2.35
CA VAL A 69 7.99 -7.63 -1.08
C VAL A 69 9.37 -7.01 -1.32
N GLU A 70 10.21 -7.64 -2.15
CA GLU A 70 11.58 -7.17 -2.43
C GLU A 70 11.57 -5.83 -3.19
N GLU A 71 10.64 -5.65 -4.12
CA GLU A 71 10.44 -4.36 -4.80
C GLU A 71 10.09 -3.25 -3.79
N LEU A 72 9.09 -3.49 -2.94
CA LEU A 72 8.67 -2.49 -1.95
C LEU A 72 9.77 -2.19 -0.93
N GLU A 73 10.47 -3.20 -0.43
CA GLU A 73 11.57 -2.98 0.52
C GLU A 73 12.71 -2.17 -0.09
N ASN A 74 12.92 -2.25 -1.40
CA ASN A 74 13.96 -1.51 -2.10
C ASN A 74 13.67 0.00 -2.13
N TRP A 75 12.43 0.42 -2.37
CA TRP A 75 12.11 1.85 -2.57
C TRP A 75 11.29 2.48 -1.44
N PHE A 76 10.37 1.74 -0.82
CA PHE A 76 9.39 2.31 0.12
C PHE A 76 10.03 3.02 1.32
N PRO A 77 11.05 2.43 2.00
CA PRO A 77 11.68 3.08 3.16
C PRO A 77 12.45 4.37 2.81
N SER A 78 12.93 4.51 1.57
CA SER A 78 13.77 5.64 1.14
C SER A 78 13.00 6.72 0.40
N GLN A 79 11.86 6.38 -0.21
CA GLN A 79 11.12 7.27 -1.11
C GLN A 79 9.65 7.44 -0.75
N GLY A 80 9.06 6.56 0.07
CA GLY A 80 7.62 6.57 0.39
C GLY A 80 7.12 7.91 0.92
N ASP A 81 7.80 8.48 1.92
CA ASP A 81 7.45 9.78 2.49
C ASP A 81 7.57 10.93 1.47
N ARG A 82 8.63 10.93 0.67
CA ARG A 82 8.86 11.96 -0.36
C ARG A 82 7.79 11.89 -1.44
N CYS A 83 7.42 10.68 -1.89
CA CYS A 83 6.33 10.47 -2.85
C CYS A 83 4.99 10.93 -2.29
N ALA A 84 4.68 10.55 -1.03
CA ALA A 84 3.45 10.96 -0.38
C ALA A 84 3.35 12.49 -0.26
N GLN A 85 4.45 13.15 0.15
CA GLN A 85 4.52 14.60 0.21
C GLN A 85 4.32 15.25 -1.17
N HIS A 86 5.01 14.74 -2.21
CA HIS A 86 4.86 15.22 -3.58
C HIS A 86 3.41 15.09 -4.07
N LEU A 87 2.77 13.92 -3.87
CA LEU A 87 1.37 13.68 -4.20
C LEU A 87 0.41 14.63 -3.46
N GLY A 88 0.67 14.90 -2.18
CA GLY A 88 -0.11 15.85 -1.39
C GLY A 88 -0.06 17.26 -1.96
N ARG A 89 1.12 17.68 -2.43
CA ARG A 89 1.31 18.99 -3.06
C ARG A 89 0.60 19.06 -4.40
N MET A 90 0.84 18.10 -5.29
CA MET A 90 0.19 18.04 -6.61
C MET A 90 -1.34 18.05 -6.49
N ALA A 91 -1.89 17.32 -5.51
CA ALA A 91 -3.33 17.29 -5.26
C ALA A 91 -3.89 18.68 -4.89
N LEU A 92 -3.13 19.48 -4.15
CA LEU A 92 -3.53 20.84 -3.82
C LEU A 92 -3.50 21.72 -5.08
N ASP A 93 -2.46 21.57 -5.90
CA ASP A 93 -2.26 22.36 -7.12
C ASP A 93 -3.36 22.13 -8.17
N VAL A 94 -3.82 20.89 -8.35
CA VAL A 94 -4.91 20.57 -9.28
C VAL A 94 -6.31 20.83 -8.70
N GLY A 95 -6.42 21.10 -7.40
CA GLY A 95 -7.69 21.33 -6.70
C GLY A 95 -8.40 20.03 -6.32
N MET A 96 -7.95 19.39 -5.25
CA MET A 96 -8.56 18.17 -4.72
C MET A 96 -10.00 18.37 -4.20
N THR A 97 -10.87 17.39 -4.44
CA THR A 97 -12.20 17.35 -3.82
C THR A 97 -12.11 16.88 -2.36
N LYS A 98 -13.06 17.32 -1.51
CA LYS A 98 -13.16 16.84 -0.11
C LYS A 98 -13.21 15.32 0.00
N ASN A 99 -13.90 14.65 -0.93
CA ASN A 99 -14.01 13.19 -0.93
C ASN A 99 -12.72 12.52 -1.41
N GLY A 100 -12.04 13.10 -2.43
CA GLY A 100 -10.72 12.65 -2.87
C GLY A 100 -9.70 12.73 -1.74
N TRP A 101 -9.61 13.89 -1.08
CA TRP A 101 -8.76 14.10 0.09
C TRP A 101 -8.98 13.06 1.18
N LYS A 102 -10.22 12.91 1.66
CA LYS A 102 -10.54 11.95 2.72
C LYS A 102 -10.18 10.52 2.34
N SER A 103 -10.49 10.13 1.10
CA SER A 103 -10.24 8.77 0.63
C SER A 103 -8.75 8.47 0.51
N VAL A 104 -7.96 9.40 -0.02
CA VAL A 104 -6.52 9.23 -0.22
C VAL A 104 -5.77 9.35 1.09
N PHE A 105 -6.11 10.34 1.92
CA PHE A 105 -5.50 10.48 3.25
C PHE A 105 -5.69 9.21 4.08
N ALA A 106 -6.91 8.64 4.13
CA ALA A 106 -7.16 7.42 4.88
C ALA A 106 -6.35 6.22 4.36
N TRP A 107 -6.17 6.12 3.04
CA TRP A 107 -5.35 5.07 2.45
C TRP A 107 -3.86 5.29 2.72
N MET A 108 -3.35 6.51 2.58
CA MET A 108 -1.97 6.86 2.92
C MET A 108 -1.68 6.61 4.40
N GLU A 109 -2.60 6.97 5.28
CA GLU A 109 -2.53 6.69 6.72
C GLU A 109 -2.43 5.19 7.01
N SER A 110 -3.23 4.36 6.31
CA SER A 110 -3.21 2.90 6.50
C SER A 110 -1.86 2.23 6.17
N ILE A 111 -0.99 2.91 5.42
CA ILE A 111 0.36 2.44 5.08
C ILE A 111 1.48 3.26 5.75
N GLY A 112 1.13 4.12 6.70
CA GLY A 112 2.08 4.94 7.46
C GLY A 112 2.51 6.25 6.80
N LEU A 113 1.94 6.62 5.65
CA LEU A 113 2.32 7.81 4.88
C LEU A 113 1.36 9.01 5.05
N GLY A 114 0.32 8.89 5.88
CA GLY A 114 -0.72 9.90 6.04
C GLY A 114 -0.19 11.28 6.44
N THR A 115 0.75 11.32 7.39
CA THR A 115 1.39 12.57 7.83
C THR A 115 2.13 13.26 6.69
N SER A 116 2.98 12.51 5.96
CA SER A 116 3.78 13.04 4.86
C SER A 116 2.91 13.58 3.72
N PHE A 117 1.83 12.84 3.38
CA PHE A 117 0.82 13.31 2.44
C PHE A 117 0.15 14.62 2.89
N ALA A 118 -0.22 14.73 4.17
CA ALA A 118 -0.81 15.96 4.69
C ALA A 118 0.16 17.14 4.80
N MET A 119 1.44 16.88 5.07
CA MET A 119 2.47 17.91 5.02
C MET A 119 2.58 18.50 3.61
N GLY A 120 2.60 17.67 2.59
CA GLY A 120 2.63 18.12 1.20
C GLY A 120 1.44 19.00 0.80
N ALA A 121 0.25 18.66 1.27
CA ALA A 121 -0.97 19.40 0.97
C ALA A 121 -1.09 20.73 1.75
N TRP A 122 -0.61 20.82 2.99
CA TRP A 122 -0.96 21.94 3.88
C TRP A 122 0.21 22.78 4.37
N MET A 123 1.43 22.22 4.42
CA MET A 123 2.58 22.95 4.91
C MET A 123 3.28 23.65 3.74
N GLN A 124 3.47 24.97 3.86
CA GLN A 124 4.39 25.70 2.99
C GLN A 124 5.81 25.24 3.30
N GLY A 125 6.33 24.33 2.48
CA GLY A 125 7.75 23.98 2.40
C GLY A 125 8.30 24.34 1.03
N ASP A 126 9.58 24.03 0.81
CA ASP A 126 10.20 24.12 -0.51
C ASP A 126 9.38 23.35 -1.55
N GLU A 127 9.40 23.80 -2.80
CA GLU A 127 8.73 23.10 -3.91
C GLU A 127 9.15 21.63 -3.89
N PRO A 128 8.20 20.69 -3.98
CA PRO A 128 8.56 19.29 -3.95
C PRO A 128 9.47 19.01 -5.14
N GLU A 129 10.60 18.35 -4.87
CA GLU A 129 11.45 17.87 -5.95
C GLU A 129 10.61 17.01 -6.90
N ASP A 130 10.86 17.14 -8.21
CA ASP A 130 10.30 16.22 -9.19
C ASP A 130 10.79 14.82 -8.88
N ILE A 131 9.86 13.96 -8.46
CA ILE A 131 10.13 12.57 -8.10
C ILE A 131 9.30 11.69 -9.02
N ASP A 132 9.94 10.64 -9.53
CA ASP A 132 9.25 9.60 -10.29
C ASP A 132 8.30 8.86 -9.35
N ILE A 133 6.99 8.95 -9.60
CA ILE A 133 5.96 8.35 -8.76
C ILE A 133 5.86 6.86 -9.12
N PRO A 134 6.14 5.93 -8.19
CA PRO A 134 6.01 4.51 -8.47
C PRO A 134 4.57 4.15 -8.84
N SER A 135 4.40 3.18 -9.76
CA SER A 135 3.07 2.68 -10.19
C SER A 135 2.21 2.15 -9.05
N PHE A 136 2.84 1.86 -7.90
CA PHE A 136 2.18 1.62 -6.62
C PHE A 136 1.11 2.67 -6.26
N PHE A 137 1.28 3.93 -6.69
CA PHE A 137 0.36 5.04 -6.42
C PHE A 137 -0.61 5.35 -7.57
N ASP A 138 -0.71 4.54 -8.63
CA ASP A 138 -1.55 4.84 -9.81
C ASP A 138 -3.04 5.07 -9.46
N GLU A 139 -3.60 4.27 -8.54
CA GLU A 139 -4.97 4.47 -8.05
C GLU A 139 -5.13 5.80 -7.31
N ILE A 140 -4.07 6.25 -6.63
CA ILE A 140 -4.05 7.51 -5.88
C ILE A 140 -4.00 8.69 -6.83
N VAL A 141 -3.08 8.66 -7.80
CA VAL A 141 -2.96 9.68 -8.86
C VAL A 141 -4.31 9.85 -9.57
N THR A 142 -4.92 8.74 -9.99
CA THR A 142 -6.26 8.73 -10.61
C THR A 142 -7.32 9.32 -9.68
N LYS A 143 -7.30 8.98 -8.38
CA LYS A 143 -8.29 9.44 -7.41
C LYS A 143 -8.18 10.95 -7.11
N LEU A 144 -6.97 11.49 -7.18
CA LEU A 144 -6.68 12.90 -6.99
C LEU A 144 -6.93 13.73 -8.25
N GLY A 145 -7.01 13.10 -9.42
CA GLY A 145 -7.17 13.77 -10.70
C GLY A 145 -5.87 14.46 -11.16
N ILE A 146 -4.74 13.86 -10.82
CA ILE A 146 -3.39 14.28 -11.20
C ILE A 146 -2.99 13.51 -12.47
#